data_AF-A0AAN8D8A7-F1
#
_entry.id   AF-A0AAN8D8A7-F1
#
_cell.length_a   1.000
_cell.length_b   1.000
_cell.length_c   1.000
_cell.angle_alpha   90.00
_cell.angle_beta   90.00
_cell.angle_gamma   90.00
#
_symmetry.space_group_name_H-M   'P 1'
#
loop_
_entity.id
_entity.type
_entity.pdbx_description
1 polymer ?
#
loop_
_entity_poly.entity_id
_entity_poly.type
_entity_poly.pdbx_seq_one_letter_code
_entity_poly.pdbx_strand_id
1 'polypeptide(L)'
;MDFRDRSLPDGINPMNFPAKLWRLVNNPLNEGISWDIHGEVILIDQHLFEKQILSPRANTSPDAFKTTNFSSFVRQLNLYGFKKVDQPIKQLDTLQDIINL
;
A
#
# COMPACT_ATOMS: atom_id res chain seq x y z
N MET A 1 -17.01 9.27 4.08
CA MET A 1 -16.25 9.84 2.95
C MET A 1 -16.68 9.10 1.70
N ASP A 2 -17.08 9.82 0.65
CA ASP A 2 -17.61 9.23 -0.59
C ASP A 2 -16.46 8.57 -1.38
N PHE A 3 -16.60 7.29 -1.71
CA PHE A 3 -15.60 6.51 -2.47
C PHE A 3 -15.35 7.03 -3.90
N ARG A 4 -16.18 7.99 -4.34
CA ARG A 4 -16.21 8.53 -5.70
C ARG A 4 -15.22 9.68 -5.93
N ASP A 5 -14.64 10.27 -4.88
CA ASP A 5 -13.65 11.34 -5.05
C ASP A 5 -12.23 10.86 -4.72
N ARG A 6 -11.78 9.82 -5.45
CA ARG A 6 -10.36 9.43 -5.55
C ARG A 6 -9.72 10.08 -6.77
N SER A 7 -10.11 11.32 -7.06
CA SER A 7 -9.48 12.09 -8.14
C SER A 7 -8.06 12.44 -7.72
N LEU A 8 -7.09 12.14 -8.58
CA LEU A 8 -5.72 12.57 -8.36
C LEU A 8 -5.61 14.06 -8.70
N PRO A 9 -4.75 14.83 -8.00
CA PRO A 9 -4.43 16.19 -8.38
C PRO A 9 -4.05 16.33 -9.85
N ASP A 10 -4.44 17.45 -10.45
CA ASP A 10 -4.09 17.77 -11.83
C ASP A 10 -2.56 17.72 -12.04
N GLY A 11 -2.14 17.10 -13.16
CA GLY A 11 -0.73 16.91 -13.49
C GLY A 11 -0.10 15.61 -12.98
N ILE A 12 -0.80 14.81 -12.17
CA ILE A 12 -0.36 13.46 -11.82
C ILE A 12 -0.80 12.46 -12.88
N ASN A 13 0.15 11.79 -13.53
CA ASN A 13 -0.17 10.70 -14.44
C ASN A 13 -0.75 9.51 -13.65
N PRO A 14 -2.03 9.14 -13.85
CA PRO A 14 -2.69 8.11 -13.05
C PRO A 14 -2.10 6.71 -13.27
N MET A 15 -1.30 6.52 -14.32
CA MET A 15 -0.67 5.24 -14.67
C MET A 15 0.72 5.07 -14.06
N ASN A 16 1.30 6.12 -13.47
CA ASN A 16 2.60 6.03 -12.82
C ASN A 16 2.52 5.25 -11.49
N PHE A 17 3.67 4.84 -10.99
CA PHE A 17 3.73 4.00 -9.80
C PHE A 17 3.17 4.70 -8.54
N PRO A 18 3.51 5.96 -8.20
CA PRO A 18 2.97 6.63 -7.02
C PRO A 18 1.44 6.74 -7.03
N ALA A 19 0.85 7.08 -8.18
CA ALA A 19 -0.59 7.16 -8.36
C ALA A 19 -1.27 5.81 -8.10
N LYS A 20 -0.72 4.73 -8.66
CA LYS A 20 -1.22 3.37 -8.45
C LYS A 20 -1.05 2.92 -7.01
N LEU A 21 0.11 3.18 -6.42
CA LEU A 21 0.39 2.85 -5.02
C LEU A 21 -0.59 3.55 -4.09
N TRP A 22 -0.85 4.85 -4.28
CA TRP A 22 -1.80 5.59 -3.47
C TRP A 22 -3.21 4.99 -3.55
N ARG A 23 -3.72 4.70 -4.76
CA ARG A 23 -5.04 4.07 -4.91
C ARG A 23 -5.09 2.67 -4.31
N LEU A 24 -4.00 1.92 -4.43
CA LEU A 24 -3.86 0.57 -3.89
C LEU A 24 -3.95 0.56 -2.36
N VAL A 25 -3.16 1.40 -1.68
CA VAL A 25 -3.11 1.46 -0.21
C VAL A 25 -4.38 2.06 0.38
N ASN A 26 -5.04 2.98 -0.33
CA ASN A 26 -6.28 3.63 0.11
C ASN A 26 -7.57 2.90 -0.32
N ASN A 27 -7.47 1.69 -0.85
CA ASN A 27 -8.64 0.89 -1.18
C ASN A 27 -8.95 -0.09 -0.03
N PRO A 28 -10.07 0.06 0.69
CA PRO A 28 -10.38 -0.79 1.85
C PRO A 28 -10.62 -2.26 1.49
N LEU A 29 -10.77 -2.58 0.20
CA LEU A 29 -10.89 -3.97 -0.27
C LEU A 29 -9.54 -4.69 -0.34
N ASN A 30 -8.43 -3.95 -0.22
CA ASN A 30 -7.09 -4.51 -0.25
C ASN A 30 -6.62 -4.69 1.20
N GLU A 31 -6.55 -5.95 1.64
CA GLU A 31 -6.13 -6.28 3.00
C GLU A 31 -4.62 -6.55 3.09
N GLY A 32 -3.99 -6.88 1.96
CA GLY A 32 -2.55 -7.17 1.90
C GLY A 32 -1.64 -5.94 2.00
N ILE A 33 -2.20 -4.72 2.05
CA ILE A 33 -1.43 -3.49 2.13
C ILE A 33 -2.23 -2.37 2.78
N SER A 34 -1.61 -1.64 3.72
CA SER A 34 -2.22 -0.50 4.40
C SER A 34 -1.18 0.53 4.83
N TRP A 35 -1.64 1.73 5.17
CA TRP A 35 -0.83 2.65 5.97
C TRP A 35 -0.80 2.17 7.43
N ASP A 36 0.25 2.55 8.15
CA ASP A 36 0.21 2.56 9.61
C ASP A 36 -0.73 3.66 10.12
N ILE A 37 -0.94 3.71 11.44
CA ILE A 37 -1.87 4.67 12.05
C ILE A 37 -1.46 6.13 11.84
N HIS A 38 -0.19 6.39 11.59
CA HIS A 38 0.37 7.73 11.38
C HIS A 38 0.45 8.12 9.90
N GLY A 39 0.27 7.18 8.96
CA GLY A 39 0.42 7.44 7.53
C GLY A 39 1.88 7.62 7.08
N GLU A 40 2.83 7.15 7.88
CA GLU A 40 4.28 7.30 7.65
C GLU A 40 4.88 6.05 7.01
N VAL A 41 4.30 4.87 7.29
CA VAL A 41 4.82 3.58 6.87
C VAL A 41 3.76 2.80 6.11
N ILE A 42 4.18 2.13 5.04
CA ILE A 42 3.34 1.16 4.33
C ILE A 42 3.59 -0.23 4.92
N LEU A 43 2.54 -0.83 5.46
CA LEU A 43 2.52 -2.20 5.96
C LEU A 43 2.09 -3.12 4.82
N ILE A 44 2.81 -4.21 4.63
CA ILE A 44 2.53 -5.19 3.56
C ILE A 44 2.56 -6.59 4.15
N ASP A 45 1.41 -7.27 4.15
CA ASP A 45 1.38 -8.73 4.30
C ASP A 45 1.71 -9.34 2.94
N GLN A 46 2.94 -9.86 2.80
CA GLN A 46 3.43 -10.36 1.51
C GLN A 46 2.53 -11.47 0.94
N HIS A 47 2.05 -12.39 1.77
CA HIS A 47 1.28 -13.53 1.29
C HIS A 47 -0.09 -13.07 0.78
N LEU A 48 -0.76 -12.22 1.54
CA LEU A 48 -2.07 -11.68 1.16
C LEU A 48 -1.95 -10.72 -0.03
N PHE A 49 -0.90 -9.91 -0.08
CA PHE A 49 -0.59 -9.02 -1.18
C PHE A 49 -0.39 -9.77 -2.50
N GLU A 50 0.41 -10.83 -2.49
CA GLU A 50 0.62 -11.67 -3.68
C GLU A 50 -0.69 -12.30 -4.17
N LYS A 51 -1.53 -12.79 -3.24
CA LYS A 51 -2.81 -13.43 -3.54
C LYS A 51 -3.87 -12.46 -4.07
N GLN A 52 -3.99 -11.27 -3.48
CA GLN A 52 -5.03 -10.29 -3.84
C GLN A 52 -4.60 -9.40 -5.01
N ILE A 53 -3.37 -8.87 -4.98
CA ILE A 53 -2.92 -7.76 -5.83
C ILE A 53 -2.06 -8.23 -7.00
N LEU A 54 -1.16 -9.19 -6.77
CA LEU A 54 -0.25 -9.71 -7.80
C LEU A 54 -0.78 -10.96 -8.50
N SER A 55 -2.04 -11.33 -8.27
CA SER A 55 -2.63 -12.50 -8.93
C SER A 55 -2.85 -12.24 -10.43
N PRO A 56 -2.72 -13.27 -11.28
CA PRO A 56 -3.00 -13.16 -12.71
C PRO A 56 -4.43 -12.71 -13.05
N ARG A 57 -5.37 -12.79 -12.10
CA ARG A 57 -6.76 -12.31 -12.27
C ARG A 57 -6.90 -10.83 -11.95
N ALA A 58 -6.09 -10.31 -11.03
CA ALA A 58 -6.12 -8.91 -10.61
C ALA A 58 -5.57 -7.96 -11.68
N ASN A 59 -4.78 -8.45 -12.65
CA ASN A 59 -4.16 -7.66 -13.72
C ASN A 59 -5.14 -7.00 -14.73
N THR A 60 -6.44 -7.23 -14.58
CA THR A 60 -7.49 -6.73 -15.48
C THR A 60 -8.00 -5.34 -15.10
N SER A 61 -7.70 -4.86 -13.88
CA SER A 61 -8.05 -3.51 -13.44
C SER A 61 -7.04 -2.47 -13.96
N PRO A 62 -7.47 -1.24 -14.33
CA PRO A 62 -6.57 -0.13 -14.67
C PRO A 62 -5.55 0.17 -13.56
N ASP A 63 -5.92 -0.11 -12.32
CA ASP A 63 -5.12 0.13 -11.11
C ASP A 63 -4.15 -1.00 -10.78
N ALA A 64 -4.24 -2.12 -11.51
CA ALA A 64 -3.41 -3.28 -11.25
C ALA A 64 -1.94 -3.04 -11.61
N PHE A 65 -1.08 -3.75 -10.88
CA PHE A 65 0.32 -3.90 -11.23
C PHE A 65 0.44 -5.00 -12.29
N LYS A 66 1.16 -4.73 -13.38
CA LYS A 66 1.38 -5.70 -14.47
C LYS A 66 2.33 -6.85 -14.09
N THR A 67 2.87 -6.82 -12.88
CA THR A 67 3.81 -7.83 -12.38
C THR A 67 3.08 -8.79 -11.45
N THR A 68 3.46 -10.05 -11.50
CA THR A 68 3.05 -11.07 -10.53
C THR A 68 4.15 -11.32 -9.49
N ASN A 69 5.26 -10.59 -9.57
CA ASN A 69 6.46 -10.81 -8.75
C ASN A 69 6.61 -9.71 -7.70
N PHE A 70 6.61 -10.12 -6.43
CA PHE A 70 6.75 -9.20 -5.30
C PHE A 70 8.05 -8.40 -5.32
N SER A 71 9.18 -8.99 -5.72
CA SER A 71 10.46 -8.28 -5.84
C SER A 71 10.40 -7.16 -6.88
N SER A 72 9.58 -7.31 -7.93
CA SER A 72 9.39 -6.23 -8.90
C SER A 72 8.60 -5.06 -8.31
N PHE A 73 7.65 -5.33 -7.42
CA PHE A 73 6.94 -4.30 -6.66
C PHE A 73 7.89 -3.59 -5.68
N VAL A 74 8.69 -4.35 -4.92
CA VAL A 74 9.71 -3.78 -4.01
C VAL A 74 10.73 -2.94 -4.77
N ARG A 75 11.16 -3.36 -5.96
CA ARG A 75 12.04 -2.55 -6.81
C ARG A 75 11.41 -1.21 -7.18
N GLN A 76 10.11 -1.17 -7.46
CA GLN A 76 9.42 0.09 -7.72
C GLN A 76 9.40 0.96 -6.47
N LEU A 77 9.08 0.41 -5.29
CA LEU A 77 9.17 1.15 -4.02
C LEU A 77 10.55 1.80 -3.85
N ASN A 78 11.63 1.03 -4.04
CA ASN A 78 13.01 1.53 -3.92
C ASN A 78 13.32 2.66 -4.93
N LEU A 79 12.84 2.55 -6.18
CA LEU A 79 13.04 3.58 -7.20
C LEU A 79 12.37 4.91 -6.84
N TYR A 80 11.29 4.86 -6.06
CA TYR A 80 10.57 6.05 -5.58
C TYR A 80 10.97 6.45 -4.15
N GLY A 81 12.07 5.92 -3.62
CA GLY A 81 12.68 6.37 -2.38
C GLY A 81 12.16 5.71 -1.10
N PHE A 82 11.24 4.76 -1.20
CA PHE A 82 10.85 3.94 -0.05
C PHE A 82 12.03 3.08 0.40
N LYS A 83 12.16 2.89 1.70
CA LYS A 83 13.16 2.02 2.32
C LYS A 83 12.48 1.05 3.25
N LYS A 84 12.99 -0.18 3.31
CA LYS A 84 12.55 -1.14 4.31
C LYS A 84 12.93 -0.64 5.70
N VAL A 85 11.98 -0.69 6.63
CA VAL A 85 12.22 -0.42 8.04
C VAL A 85 12.65 -1.74 8.69
N ASP A 86 13.93 -1.86 9.05
CA ASP A 86 14.49 -3.07 9.69
C ASP A 86 14.27 -3.09 11.21
N GLN A 87 13.74 -2.02 11.79
CA GLN A 87 13.37 -2.02 13.20
C GLN A 87 12.06 -2.79 13.37
N PRO A 88 11.93 -3.65 14.41
CA PRO A 88 10.59 -4.01 14.85
C PRO A 88 9.90 -2.68 15.10
N ILE A 89 8.77 -2.43 14.43
CA ILE A 89 7.89 -1.31 14.76
C ILE A 89 7.73 -1.42 16.27
N LYS A 90 8.38 -0.53 17.02
CA LYS A 90 8.29 -0.54 18.48
C LYS A 90 6.80 -0.46 18.73
N GLN A 91 6.29 -1.45 19.45
CA GLN A 91 4.92 -1.49 19.93
C GLN A 91 4.52 -0.09 20.40
N LEU A 92 3.82 0.66 19.55
CA LEU A 92 3.06 1.85 19.93
C LEU A 92 1.57 1.55 19.81
N ASP A 93 1.22 0.26 19.73
CA ASP A 93 -0.13 -0.27 19.67
C ASP A 93 -0.41 -1.22 20.85
N THR A 94 0.34 -1.13 21.95
CA THR A 94 -0.08 -1.84 23.16
C THR A 94 -1.29 -1.12 23.75
N LEU A 95 -2.43 -1.81 23.83
CA LEU A 95 -3.63 -1.41 24.61
C LEU A 95 -3.30 -0.96 26.06
N GLN A 96 -2.10 -1.24 26.55
CA GLN A 96 -1.56 -0.79 27.84
C GLN A 96 -1.33 0.74 27.89
N ASP A 97 -1.06 1.41 26.76
CA ASP A 97 -0.82 2.86 26.72
C ASP A 97 -2.11 3.69 26.61
N ILE A 98 -3.20 3.07 26.14
CA ILE A 98 -4.52 3.72 25.98
C ILE A 98 -5.32 3.74 27.30
N ILE A 99 -5.11 2.77 28.20
CA ILE A 99 -5.90 2.62 29.44
C ILE A 99 -5.39 3.53 30.59
N ASN A 100 -4.17 4.07 30.51
CA ASN A 100 -3.57 4.88 31.57
C ASN A 100 -3.75 6.41 31.39
N LEU A 101 -4.93 6.87 30.94
CA LEU A 101 -5.32 8.29 30.96
C LEU A 101 -6.45 8.57 31.96
#